data_AF-A0A960XRN7-F1
#
_entry.id   AF-A0A960XRN7-F1
#
_cell.length_a   1.000
_cell.length_b   1.000
_cell.length_c   1.000
_cell.angle_alpha   90.00
_cell.angle_beta   90.00
_cell.angle_gamma   90.00
#
_symmetry.space_group_name_H-M   'P 1'
#
loop_
_entity.id
_entity.type
_entity.pdbx_description
1 polymer ?
#
loop_
_entity_poly.entity_id
_entity_poly.type
_entity_poly.pdbx_seq_one_letter_code
_entity_poly.pdbx_strand_id
1 'polypeptide(L)'
;TDGDGFGDEVEDNLGSWGSATATGTNPVNPDSDGDGLLDGAEVFDAGNPASSDPNLADTDGDGFDDKTEMDAGTQANNDLSRPQDGPILIANADFEAPAIAVNTNSGTVTGWTEESGGANSYIVNTDGHWAPPGSTQVGYFSNLAGAAVNQDLGYRWTSSDRYTLGIDLFEPGFRVGIAGDEVKIQLRQADGTVLWDSGTINLDDTMAGTEFALSWGAVSRFHIFTIDASAFTAGTPGEPLNLRIARVAGVNYFDNVSLEVAPAFTPRVVSCQFNGDDFEVVAENLDPAKSYDLMRGTDLAGFPTVVDSIANPGNPQTFTDANARNEETKAFYRIRETP
;
A
#
# COMPACT_ATOMS: atom_id res chain seq x y z
N THR A 1 -36.26 -19.75 13.60
CA THR A 1 -35.79 -18.91 12.50
C THR A 1 -35.82 -17.49 12.98
N ASP A 2 -34.66 -16.89 13.05
CA ASP A 2 -34.44 -15.45 13.25
C ASP A 2 -34.75 -14.62 11.99
N GLY A 3 -34.87 -15.26 10.82
CA GLY A 3 -35.41 -14.64 9.61
C GLY A 3 -34.34 -14.01 8.70
N ASP A 4 -33.13 -14.52 8.79
CA ASP A 4 -31.94 -14.23 7.99
C ASP A 4 -31.98 -14.82 6.56
N GLY A 5 -32.74 -15.91 6.36
CA GLY A 5 -32.82 -16.63 5.08
C GLY A 5 -32.31 -18.07 5.14
N PHE A 6 -31.57 -18.46 6.18
CA PHE A 6 -31.36 -19.86 6.50
C PHE A 6 -32.48 -20.41 7.39
N GLY A 7 -32.52 -21.74 7.48
CA GLY A 7 -33.47 -22.42 8.36
C GLY A 7 -32.72 -23.05 9.51
N ASP A 8 -33.25 -22.99 10.73
CA ASP A 8 -32.62 -23.49 11.96
C ASP A 8 -32.08 -24.93 11.87
N GLU A 9 -32.58 -25.73 10.93
CA GLU A 9 -32.16 -27.11 10.68
C GLU A 9 -30.84 -27.25 9.94
N VAL A 10 -30.37 -26.21 9.25
CA VAL A 10 -29.05 -26.17 8.58
C VAL A 10 -28.00 -25.39 9.38
N GLU A 11 -28.44 -24.69 10.43
CA GLU A 11 -27.61 -23.83 11.27
C GLU A 11 -27.19 -24.58 12.54
N ASP A 12 -25.92 -24.99 12.57
CA ASP A 12 -25.40 -25.87 13.61
C ASP A 12 -24.51 -25.17 14.64
N ASN A 13 -24.36 -23.84 14.54
CA ASN A 13 -23.66 -22.98 15.48
C ASN A 13 -22.21 -23.44 15.74
N LEU A 14 -21.56 -23.99 14.72
CA LEU A 14 -20.16 -24.40 14.74
C LEU A 14 -19.19 -23.23 14.51
N GLY A 15 -19.67 -22.07 14.04
CA GLY A 15 -18.90 -20.86 13.78
C GLY A 15 -17.91 -20.99 12.61
N SER A 16 -18.19 -21.86 11.67
CA SER A 16 -17.40 -22.04 10.45
C SER A 16 -18.25 -22.71 9.38
N TRP A 17 -18.18 -22.21 8.16
CA TRP A 17 -18.92 -22.75 7.04
C TRP A 17 -18.53 -24.21 6.74
N GLY A 18 -19.48 -25.13 6.89
CA GLY A 18 -19.32 -26.53 6.49
C GLY A 18 -19.93 -26.80 5.11
N SER A 19 -21.21 -26.44 4.93
CA SER A 19 -21.98 -26.61 3.70
C SER A 19 -23.33 -25.88 3.80
N ALA A 20 -24.09 -25.84 2.71
CA ALA A 20 -25.49 -25.36 2.73
C ALA A 20 -26.45 -26.16 3.64
N THR A 21 -25.99 -27.27 4.25
CA THR A 21 -26.76 -28.06 5.23
C THR A 21 -26.16 -28.04 6.65
N ALA A 22 -25.06 -27.30 6.82
CA ALA A 22 -24.28 -27.15 8.04
C ALA A 22 -23.50 -25.84 7.92
N THR A 23 -24.21 -24.72 8.06
CA THR A 23 -23.73 -23.38 7.70
C THR A 23 -22.75 -22.81 8.72
N GLY A 24 -22.66 -23.38 9.93
CA GLY A 24 -21.88 -22.81 11.02
C GLY A 24 -22.58 -21.69 11.78
N THR A 25 -23.60 -21.07 11.18
CA THR A 25 -24.33 -19.91 11.68
C THR A 25 -25.22 -20.24 12.88
N ASN A 26 -25.72 -19.20 13.54
CA ASN A 26 -26.48 -19.30 14.78
C ASN A 26 -28.00 -19.18 14.53
N PRO A 27 -28.81 -20.22 14.79
CA PRO A 27 -30.24 -20.28 14.43
C PRO A 27 -31.18 -19.27 15.13
N VAL A 28 -30.63 -18.44 16.01
CA VAL A 28 -31.37 -17.40 16.74
C VAL A 28 -30.69 -16.04 16.66
N ASN A 29 -29.63 -15.90 15.86
CA ASN A 29 -28.95 -14.65 15.60
C ASN A 29 -28.77 -14.48 14.09
N PRO A 30 -29.50 -13.55 13.46
CA PRO A 30 -29.60 -13.50 12.00
C PRO A 30 -28.36 -12.93 11.27
N ASP A 31 -27.28 -12.66 12.00
CA ASP A 31 -26.02 -12.01 11.60
C ASP A 31 -24.93 -12.55 12.53
N SER A 32 -24.33 -13.68 12.15
CA SER A 32 -23.56 -14.55 13.03
C SER A 32 -22.16 -14.00 13.33
N ASP A 33 -21.55 -13.27 12.40
CA ASP A 33 -20.25 -12.64 12.58
C ASP A 33 -20.32 -11.13 12.94
N GLY A 34 -21.49 -10.51 12.76
CA GLY A 34 -21.78 -9.16 13.22
C GLY A 34 -21.31 -8.06 12.29
N ASP A 35 -21.09 -8.34 11.01
CA ASP A 35 -20.69 -7.35 10.00
C ASP A 35 -21.87 -6.50 9.50
N GLY A 36 -23.10 -6.95 9.77
CA GLY A 36 -24.36 -6.30 9.41
C GLY A 36 -25.01 -6.80 8.13
N LEU A 37 -24.45 -7.82 7.46
CA LEU A 37 -25.13 -8.69 6.51
C LEU A 37 -25.95 -9.75 7.28
N LEU A 38 -26.94 -10.32 6.60
CA LEU A 38 -27.71 -11.41 7.19
C LEU A 38 -27.09 -12.72 6.71
N ASP A 39 -26.99 -13.71 7.58
CA ASP A 39 -26.35 -15.00 7.25
C ASP A 39 -26.88 -15.59 5.93
N GLY A 40 -28.21 -15.60 5.74
CA GLY A 40 -28.85 -16.09 4.51
C GLY A 40 -28.70 -15.19 3.28
N ALA A 41 -28.26 -13.94 3.43
CA ALA A 41 -27.88 -13.06 2.32
C ALA A 41 -26.44 -13.34 1.83
N GLU A 42 -25.62 -13.92 2.69
CA GLU A 42 -24.25 -14.29 2.45
C GLU A 42 -24.20 -15.68 1.81
N VAL A 43 -24.33 -15.68 0.49
CA VAL A 43 -24.32 -16.92 -0.28
C VAL A 43 -22.87 -17.34 -0.49
N PHE A 44 -22.34 -18.17 0.43
CA PHE A 44 -21.00 -18.73 0.28
C PHE A 44 -20.94 -19.69 -0.94
N ASP A 45 -20.57 -19.14 -2.09
CA ASP A 45 -20.28 -19.83 -3.34
C ASP A 45 -18.91 -19.35 -3.82
N ALA A 46 -17.90 -20.21 -3.66
CA ALA A 46 -16.51 -19.93 -4.06
C ALA A 46 -16.34 -19.57 -5.55
N GLY A 47 -17.36 -19.78 -6.40
CA GLY A 47 -17.37 -19.33 -7.80
C GLY A 47 -18.01 -17.97 -8.05
N ASN A 48 -18.57 -17.32 -7.04
CA ASN A 48 -19.24 -16.03 -7.14
C ASN A 48 -18.40 -14.91 -6.48
N PRO A 49 -17.95 -13.89 -7.21
CA PRO A 49 -17.16 -12.78 -6.65
C PRO A 49 -17.89 -11.90 -5.62
N ALA A 50 -19.20 -12.07 -5.44
CA ALA A 50 -19.98 -11.38 -4.40
C ALA A 50 -20.33 -12.29 -3.21
N SER A 51 -19.65 -13.42 -3.07
CA SER A 51 -19.85 -14.40 -2.00
C SER A 51 -19.04 -14.01 -0.76
N SER A 52 -19.67 -13.97 0.42
CA SER A 52 -19.03 -13.91 1.74
C SER A 52 -19.29 -15.19 2.55
N ASP A 53 -18.49 -15.45 3.59
CA ASP A 53 -18.72 -16.48 4.61
C ASP A 53 -19.45 -15.86 5.81
N PRO A 54 -20.69 -16.28 6.14
CA PRO A 54 -21.50 -15.70 7.22
C PRO A 54 -20.94 -15.90 8.64
N ASN A 55 -19.75 -16.47 8.76
CA ASN A 55 -19.04 -16.64 10.03
C ASN A 55 -17.76 -15.81 10.10
N LEU A 56 -17.46 -15.00 9.07
CA LEU A 56 -16.28 -14.17 8.94
C LEU A 56 -16.69 -12.76 8.47
N ALA A 57 -16.68 -11.81 9.39
CA ALA A 57 -17.06 -10.43 9.08
C ALA A 57 -16.22 -9.75 7.97
N ASP A 58 -15.07 -10.33 7.63
CA ASP A 58 -14.15 -9.93 6.56
C ASP A 58 -13.66 -11.24 5.93
N THR A 59 -14.29 -11.63 4.82
CA THR A 59 -14.16 -12.97 4.24
C THR A 59 -12.78 -13.19 3.60
N ASP A 60 -12.21 -12.18 2.94
CA ASP A 60 -10.90 -12.27 2.30
C ASP A 60 -9.73 -11.79 3.18
N GLY A 61 -10.02 -11.14 4.30
CA GLY A 61 -9.05 -10.72 5.29
C GLY A 61 -8.26 -9.49 4.91
N ASP A 62 -8.75 -8.67 3.98
CA ASP A 62 -8.07 -7.43 3.58
C ASP A 62 -8.27 -6.29 4.58
N GLY A 63 -9.21 -6.44 5.53
CA GLY A 63 -9.50 -5.50 6.60
C GLY A 63 -10.69 -4.59 6.35
N PHE A 64 -11.44 -4.80 5.27
CA PHE A 64 -12.77 -4.24 5.09
C PHE A 64 -13.83 -5.32 5.37
N ASP A 65 -14.87 -4.97 6.13
CA ASP A 65 -15.95 -5.91 6.36
C ASP A 65 -16.80 -6.12 5.10
N ASP A 66 -17.38 -7.33 4.95
CA ASP A 66 -18.07 -7.76 3.74
C ASP A 66 -19.25 -6.81 3.42
N LYS A 67 -19.94 -6.33 4.46
CA LYS A 67 -20.98 -5.30 4.35
C LYS A 67 -20.50 -4.01 3.69
N THR A 68 -19.34 -3.48 4.10
CA THR A 68 -18.74 -2.25 3.57
C THR A 68 -18.35 -2.43 2.11
N GLU A 69 -17.78 -3.59 1.79
CA GLU A 69 -17.39 -3.94 0.43
C GLU A 69 -18.60 -4.03 -0.51
N MET A 70 -19.65 -4.74 -0.10
CA MET A 70 -20.87 -4.84 -0.89
C MET A 70 -21.56 -3.47 -1.08
N ASP A 71 -21.54 -2.59 -0.08
CA ASP A 71 -22.06 -1.22 -0.21
C ASP A 71 -21.21 -0.35 -1.15
N ALA A 72 -19.90 -0.58 -1.20
CA ALA A 72 -18.98 0.07 -2.12
C ALA A 72 -19.03 -0.53 -3.54
N GLY A 73 -19.65 -1.71 -3.70
CA GLY A 73 -19.70 -2.45 -4.95
C GLY A 73 -18.40 -3.19 -5.27
N THR A 74 -17.60 -3.50 -4.25
CA THR A 74 -16.38 -4.32 -4.34
C THR A 74 -16.67 -5.78 -4.02
N GLN A 75 -15.66 -6.63 -3.85
CA GLN A 75 -15.82 -8.10 -3.84
C GLN A 75 -15.30 -8.66 -2.53
N ALA A 76 -16.21 -9.06 -1.64
CA ALA A 76 -15.96 -9.58 -0.29
C ALA A 76 -15.00 -10.80 -0.21
N ASN A 77 -14.78 -11.51 -1.32
CA ASN A 77 -13.90 -12.67 -1.36
C ASN A 77 -12.63 -12.44 -2.19
N ASN A 78 -12.27 -11.19 -2.42
CA ASN A 78 -11.10 -10.84 -3.19
C ASN A 78 -10.37 -9.64 -2.59
N ASP A 79 -9.26 -9.96 -1.91
CA ASP A 79 -8.45 -9.03 -1.12
C ASP A 79 -7.85 -7.84 -1.90
N LEU A 80 -7.97 -7.85 -3.24
CA LEU A 80 -7.52 -6.78 -4.12
C LEU A 80 -8.66 -5.89 -4.63
N SER A 81 -9.92 -6.29 -4.45
CA SER A 81 -11.09 -5.55 -4.88
C SER A 81 -11.69 -4.84 -3.68
N ARG A 82 -11.27 -3.61 -3.40
CA ARG A 82 -11.56 -2.96 -2.11
C ARG A 82 -12.18 -1.56 -2.19
N PRO A 83 -12.89 -1.14 -1.14
CA PRO A 83 -13.26 0.26 -0.97
C PRO A 83 -11.98 1.07 -0.75
N GLN A 84 -11.65 2.04 -1.63
CA GLN A 84 -10.53 3.01 -1.52
C GLN A 84 -9.30 2.81 -2.45
N ASP A 85 -9.51 2.45 -3.73
CA ASP A 85 -8.46 2.44 -4.78
C ASP A 85 -7.97 3.85 -5.27
N GLY A 86 -8.16 4.89 -4.45
CA GLY A 86 -7.78 6.26 -4.79
C GLY A 86 -6.30 6.58 -4.48
N PRO A 87 -5.74 7.68 -5.03
CA PRO A 87 -4.41 8.12 -4.64
C PRO A 87 -4.37 8.46 -3.15
N ILE A 88 -3.27 8.12 -2.48
CA ILE A 88 -3.03 8.54 -1.10
C ILE A 88 -2.70 10.04 -1.11
N LEU A 89 -3.54 10.83 -0.45
CA LEU A 89 -3.39 12.28 -0.37
C LEU A 89 -2.58 12.66 0.87
N ILE A 90 -1.49 13.39 0.66
CA ILE A 90 -0.70 13.99 1.74
C ILE A 90 -0.97 15.49 1.75
N ALA A 91 -1.53 16.01 2.84
CA ALA A 91 -1.78 17.43 3.00
C ALA A 91 -0.46 18.20 3.16
N ASN A 92 -0.30 19.30 2.42
CA ASN A 92 0.88 20.17 2.46
C ASN A 92 2.19 19.39 2.33
N ALA A 93 2.25 18.49 1.35
CA ALA A 93 3.37 17.56 1.15
C ALA A 93 4.65 18.25 0.64
N ASP A 94 4.51 19.44 0.06
CA ASP A 94 5.57 20.34 -0.41
C ASP A 94 5.90 21.46 0.61
N PHE A 95 5.24 21.47 1.78
CA PHE A 95 5.45 22.45 2.85
C PHE A 95 5.34 23.93 2.43
N GLU A 96 4.61 24.23 1.35
CA GLU A 96 4.46 25.60 0.85
C GLU A 96 3.31 26.38 1.52
N ALA A 97 2.47 25.70 2.32
CA ALA A 97 1.34 26.31 3.00
C ALA A 97 1.53 26.43 4.52
N PRO A 98 1.13 27.56 5.14
CA PRO A 98 0.89 28.85 4.49
C PRO A 98 2.20 29.47 4.02
N ALA A 99 2.14 30.37 3.05
CA ALA A 99 3.27 31.23 2.73
C ALA A 99 3.65 32.10 3.95
N ILE A 100 4.88 31.95 4.44
CA ILE A 100 5.46 32.76 5.52
C ILE A 100 6.48 33.75 4.97
N ALA A 101 6.88 34.73 5.80
CA ALA A 101 7.87 35.73 5.37
C ALA A 101 9.25 35.10 5.12
N VAL A 102 9.99 35.63 4.15
CA VAL A 102 11.35 35.17 3.83
C VAL A 102 12.25 35.18 5.07
N ASN A 103 13.05 34.13 5.24
CA ASN A 103 13.96 33.92 6.38
C ASN A 103 13.24 33.92 7.74
N THR A 104 12.00 33.44 7.78
CA THR A 104 11.26 33.19 9.03
C THR A 104 10.81 31.75 9.13
N ASN A 105 10.49 31.33 10.36
CA ASN A 105 9.93 30.02 10.65
C ASN A 105 8.44 30.15 10.97
N SER A 106 7.66 29.14 10.61
CA SER A 106 6.27 29.01 11.03
C SER A 106 6.18 28.74 12.55
N GLY A 107 4.98 28.83 13.13
CA GLY A 107 4.73 28.38 14.50
C GLY A 107 4.35 26.90 14.60
N THR A 108 3.93 26.31 13.48
CA THR A 108 3.44 24.93 13.33
C THR A 108 3.74 24.43 11.93
N VAL A 109 3.81 23.11 11.73
CA VAL A 109 3.88 22.50 10.40
C VAL A 109 2.46 22.25 9.91
N THR A 110 1.89 23.20 9.16
CA THR A 110 0.49 23.13 8.72
C THR A 110 0.22 21.85 7.93
N GLY A 111 -0.90 21.18 8.19
CA GLY A 111 -1.22 19.88 7.60
C GLY A 111 -0.59 18.69 8.34
N TRP A 112 0.30 18.92 9.30
CA TRP A 112 0.98 17.87 10.05
C TRP A 112 0.84 18.07 11.56
N THR A 113 0.80 16.96 12.28
CA THR A 113 0.77 16.93 13.74
C THR A 113 2.19 16.83 14.28
N GLU A 114 2.60 17.77 15.13
CA GLU A 114 3.87 17.69 15.84
C GLU A 114 3.75 16.75 17.04
N GLU A 115 4.68 15.79 17.18
CA GLU A 115 4.63 14.81 18.26
C GLU A 115 5.22 15.32 19.58
N SER A 116 6.26 16.15 19.51
CA SER A 116 6.75 16.86 20.68
C SER A 116 5.92 18.11 20.88
N GLY A 117 5.20 18.24 22.00
CA GLY A 117 4.35 19.40 22.32
C GLY A 117 5.09 20.73 22.55
N GLY A 118 6.24 20.96 21.91
CA GLY A 118 6.98 22.20 21.90
C GLY A 118 7.60 22.41 20.51
N ALA A 119 7.68 23.67 20.08
CA ALA A 119 8.12 24.06 18.74
C ALA A 119 9.53 23.54 18.42
N ASN A 120 9.60 22.36 17.80
CA ASN A 120 10.83 21.71 17.39
C ASN A 120 10.82 21.40 15.89
N SER A 121 9.65 21.47 15.27
CA SER A 121 9.36 21.20 13.87
C SER A 121 8.69 22.43 13.23
N TYR A 122 9.15 22.81 12.05
CA TYR A 122 8.76 24.07 11.43
C TYR A 122 8.69 23.96 9.91
N ILE A 123 8.05 24.95 9.30
CA ILE A 123 8.27 25.34 7.92
C ILE A 123 9.19 26.56 7.93
N VAL A 124 10.20 26.59 7.06
CA VAL A 124 11.11 27.73 6.92
C VAL A 124 11.07 28.25 5.48
N ASN A 125 10.94 29.57 5.31
CA ASN A 125 11.01 30.20 3.99
C ASN A 125 12.46 30.52 3.62
N THR A 126 12.92 29.88 2.55
CA THR A 126 14.29 29.91 2.04
C THR A 126 14.45 30.87 0.86
N ASP A 127 13.36 31.48 0.39
CA ASP A 127 13.26 32.24 -0.87
C ASP A 127 13.76 31.43 -2.08
N GLY A 128 13.65 30.10 -2.00
CA GLY A 128 14.11 29.15 -3.01
C GLY A 128 15.63 29.02 -3.14
N HIS A 129 16.42 29.62 -2.22
CA HIS A 129 17.88 29.64 -2.35
C HIS A 129 18.55 28.28 -2.18
N TRP A 130 17.99 27.44 -1.31
CA TRP A 130 18.55 26.12 -0.96
C TRP A 130 17.47 25.03 -0.85
N ALA A 131 16.28 25.30 -1.38
CA ALA A 131 15.17 24.36 -1.47
C ALA A 131 15.21 23.56 -2.79
N PRO A 132 14.44 22.46 -2.88
CA PRO A 132 14.21 21.78 -4.15
C PRO A 132 13.64 22.70 -5.25
N PRO A 133 13.81 22.36 -6.54
CA PRO A 133 13.32 23.17 -7.65
C PRO A 133 11.80 23.28 -7.58
N GLY A 134 11.30 24.52 -7.57
CA GLY A 134 9.87 24.80 -7.46
C GLY A 134 9.41 25.17 -6.05
N SER A 135 10.25 24.91 -5.03
CA SER A 135 9.94 25.22 -3.64
C SER A 135 10.55 26.56 -3.21
N THR A 136 9.82 27.30 -2.39
CA THR A 136 10.31 28.49 -1.67
C THR A 136 10.47 28.21 -0.18
N GLN A 137 9.76 27.21 0.34
CA GLN A 137 9.68 26.84 1.74
C GLN A 137 9.94 25.34 1.88
N VAL A 138 10.43 24.91 3.04
CA VAL A 138 10.72 23.50 3.31
C VAL A 138 10.42 23.16 4.77
N GLY A 139 10.24 21.88 5.06
CA GLY A 139 10.20 21.34 6.41
C GLY A 139 11.57 21.40 7.10
N TYR A 140 11.56 21.65 8.41
CA TYR A 140 12.75 21.84 9.23
C TYR A 140 12.58 21.24 10.62
N PHE A 141 13.53 20.41 11.06
CA PHE A 141 13.69 20.01 12.45
C PHE A 141 14.86 20.75 13.10
N SER A 142 14.59 21.37 14.25
CA SER A 142 15.62 21.91 15.12
C SER A 142 16.45 20.80 15.79
N ASN A 143 17.57 21.15 16.44
CA ASN A 143 18.43 20.18 17.13
C ASN A 143 17.85 19.65 18.47
N LEU A 144 16.54 19.79 18.68
CA LEU A 144 15.88 19.36 19.90
C LEU A 144 15.40 17.91 19.77
N ALA A 145 15.69 17.10 20.79
CA ALA A 145 15.32 15.70 20.82
C ALA A 145 13.79 15.53 20.78
N GLY A 146 13.32 14.54 20.03
CA GLY A 146 11.89 14.25 19.89
C GLY A 146 11.17 15.05 18.79
N ALA A 147 11.86 15.90 18.03
CA ALA A 147 11.28 16.56 16.87
C ALA A 147 10.80 15.53 15.84
N ALA A 148 9.49 15.51 15.60
CA ALA A 148 8.86 14.66 14.61
C ALA A 148 7.50 15.25 14.23
N VAL A 149 7.13 15.03 12.97
CA VAL A 149 5.79 15.33 12.47
C VAL A 149 5.16 14.08 11.90
N ASN A 150 3.84 14.01 11.98
CA ASN A 150 3.08 12.92 11.41
C ASN A 150 1.74 13.39 10.82
N GLN A 151 1.19 12.58 9.94
CA GLN A 151 -0.12 12.82 9.33
C GLN A 151 -0.87 11.50 9.19
N ASP A 152 -2.10 11.47 9.69
CA ASP A 152 -3.05 10.41 9.38
C ASP A 152 -3.53 10.60 7.94
N LEU A 153 -3.31 9.61 7.10
CA LEU A 153 -3.61 9.66 5.67
C LEU A 153 -5.02 9.19 5.35
N GLY A 154 -5.67 8.49 6.30
CA GLY A 154 -7.01 7.92 6.13
C GLY A 154 -7.10 6.79 5.11
N TYR A 155 -6.00 6.44 4.43
CA TYR A 155 -5.90 5.26 3.57
C TYR A 155 -5.78 4.02 4.43
N ARG A 156 -6.74 3.10 4.32
CA ARG A 156 -6.75 1.82 5.03
C ARG A 156 -5.87 0.82 4.29
N TRP A 157 -4.79 0.36 4.94
CA TRP A 157 -3.79 -0.50 4.30
C TRP A 157 -4.14 -1.97 4.45
N THR A 158 -3.59 -2.79 3.57
CA THR A 158 -3.75 -4.25 3.58
C THR A 158 -2.40 -4.93 3.36
N SER A 159 -2.31 -6.25 3.62
CA SER A 159 -1.08 -7.00 3.37
C SER A 159 -0.68 -7.09 1.89
N SER A 160 -1.61 -6.84 0.97
CA SER A 160 -1.37 -6.96 -0.47
C SER A 160 -0.89 -5.63 -1.08
N ASP A 161 -0.89 -4.53 -0.32
CA ASP A 161 -0.42 -3.24 -0.78
C ASP A 161 1.10 -3.19 -1.02
N ARG A 162 1.48 -2.45 -2.05
CA ARG A 162 2.87 -2.04 -2.26
C ARG A 162 2.95 -0.55 -2.45
N TYR A 163 3.80 0.10 -1.66
CA TYR A 163 3.98 1.54 -1.69
C TYR A 163 5.28 1.97 -2.35
N THR A 164 5.24 3.12 -3.01
CA THR A 164 6.42 3.92 -3.37
C THR A 164 6.36 5.23 -2.59
N LEU A 165 7.26 5.38 -1.62
CA LEU A 165 7.40 6.58 -0.81
C LEU A 165 8.55 7.42 -1.37
N GLY A 166 8.28 8.66 -1.77
CA GLY A 166 9.25 9.65 -2.21
C GLY A 166 9.38 10.80 -1.21
N ILE A 167 10.59 11.32 -1.01
CA ILE A 167 10.84 12.50 -0.18
C ILE A 167 12.20 13.12 -0.50
N ASP A 168 12.27 14.45 -0.53
CA ASP A 168 13.53 15.17 -0.48
C ASP A 168 14.01 15.28 0.97
N LEU A 169 15.22 14.82 1.26
CA LEU A 169 15.91 14.97 2.54
C LEU A 169 17.30 15.53 2.28
N PHE A 170 17.68 16.59 2.98
CA PHE A 170 18.95 17.24 2.70
C PHE A 170 19.49 18.05 3.87
N GLU A 171 20.81 18.25 3.83
CA GLU A 171 21.56 19.23 4.60
C GLU A 171 21.86 20.42 3.67
N PRO A 172 21.41 21.66 3.97
CA PRO A 172 21.66 22.80 3.12
C PRO A 172 23.15 23.16 3.15
N GLY A 173 23.70 23.52 2.00
CA GLY A 173 25.15 23.55 1.82
C GLY A 173 25.91 24.67 2.57
N PHE A 174 25.24 25.52 3.36
CA PHE A 174 25.89 26.37 4.37
C PHE A 174 26.28 25.62 5.65
N ARG A 175 25.88 24.34 5.77
CA ARG A 175 26.19 23.46 6.91
C ARG A 175 27.22 22.38 6.60
N VAL A 176 27.73 22.30 5.35
CA VAL A 176 28.72 21.30 4.89
C VAL A 176 29.82 21.07 5.92
N GLY A 177 29.96 19.81 6.35
CA GLY A 177 30.97 19.36 7.31
C GLY A 177 30.53 19.31 8.78
N ILE A 178 29.26 19.59 9.10
CA ILE A 178 28.69 19.32 10.43
C ILE A 178 28.11 17.90 10.42
N ALA A 179 28.92 16.94 10.89
CA ALA A 179 28.47 15.55 10.98
C ALA A 179 27.38 15.33 12.05
N GLY A 180 26.51 14.37 11.82
CA GLY A 180 25.52 13.89 12.78
C GLY A 180 24.10 14.39 12.55
N ASP A 181 23.77 14.80 11.33
CA ASP A 181 22.42 15.13 10.92
C ASP A 181 21.73 13.84 10.41
N GLU A 182 20.80 13.31 11.20
CA GLU A 182 20.17 12.00 10.95
C GLU A 182 18.64 12.09 11.06
N VAL A 183 17.94 11.44 10.14
CA VAL A 183 16.47 11.42 10.06
C VAL A 183 15.97 10.00 9.80
N LYS A 184 14.70 9.73 10.07
CA LYS A 184 14.03 8.51 9.67
C LYS A 184 12.58 8.79 9.28
N ILE A 185 12.03 7.86 8.50
CA ILE A 185 10.65 7.90 8.04
C ILE A 185 9.98 6.59 8.44
N GLN A 186 8.71 6.66 8.84
CA GLN A 186 7.95 5.49 9.26
C GLN A 186 6.55 5.52 8.65
N LEU A 187 6.05 4.34 8.26
CA LEU A 187 4.62 4.09 8.12
C LEU A 187 4.13 3.44 9.40
N ARG A 188 3.00 3.92 9.90
CA ARG A 188 2.42 3.53 11.19
C ARG A 188 0.91 3.40 11.08
N GLN A 189 0.29 2.87 12.13
CA GLN A 189 -1.12 3.12 12.40
C GLN A 189 -1.29 4.39 13.25
N ALA A 190 -2.51 4.92 13.31
CA ALA A 190 -2.86 6.11 14.08
C ALA A 190 -2.58 5.97 15.59
N ASP A 191 -2.57 4.74 16.12
CA ASP A 191 -2.21 4.45 17.52
C ASP A 191 -0.69 4.51 17.80
N GLY A 192 0.12 4.71 16.76
CA GLY A 192 1.58 4.78 16.82
C GLY A 192 2.30 3.44 16.57
N THR A 193 1.58 2.35 16.33
CA THR A 193 2.16 1.05 15.94
C THR A 193 2.97 1.21 14.66
N VAL A 194 4.24 0.81 14.68
CA VAL A 194 5.14 0.95 13.53
C VAL A 194 4.97 -0.24 12.59
N LEU A 195 4.53 0.03 11.37
CA LEU A 195 4.38 -0.95 10.30
C LEU A 195 5.69 -1.13 9.53
N TRP A 196 6.36 -0.01 9.25
CA TRP A 196 7.62 0.06 8.50
C TRP A 196 8.50 1.22 8.99
N ASP A 197 9.82 1.02 8.99
CA ASP A 197 10.83 2.01 9.37
C ASP A 197 11.93 2.04 8.31
N SER A 198 12.28 3.22 7.79
CA SER A 198 13.34 3.39 6.80
C SER A 198 14.74 3.02 7.32
N GLY A 199 14.88 2.81 8.63
CA GLY A 199 16.16 2.91 9.32
C GLY A 199 16.60 4.37 9.43
N THR A 200 17.79 4.57 9.99
CA THR A 200 18.41 5.90 10.06
C THR A 200 19.01 6.27 8.72
N ILE A 201 18.66 7.46 8.23
CA ILE A 201 19.20 8.10 7.03
C ILE A 201 20.14 9.20 7.50
N ASN A 202 21.41 9.11 7.08
CA ASN A 202 22.42 10.13 7.33
C ASN A 202 22.35 11.19 6.23
N LEU A 203 22.29 12.47 6.62
CA LEU A 203 22.17 13.61 5.71
C LEU A 203 23.48 14.37 5.48
N ASP A 204 24.57 13.93 6.12
CA ASP A 204 25.87 14.59 6.05
C ASP A 204 26.34 14.65 4.58
N ASP A 205 26.78 15.83 4.14
CA ASP A 205 27.30 16.08 2.79
C ASP A 205 26.29 15.84 1.64
N THR A 206 24.98 15.77 1.92
CA THR A 206 23.94 15.58 0.89
C THR A 206 23.79 16.74 -0.10
N MET A 207 24.27 17.95 0.25
CA MET A 207 24.50 19.05 -0.67
C MET A 207 25.92 19.63 -0.55
N ALA A 208 26.58 19.87 -1.68
CA ALA A 208 27.87 20.55 -1.72
C ALA A 208 27.75 22.02 -2.18
N GLY A 209 28.46 22.96 -1.54
CA GLY A 209 28.74 24.29 -2.10
C GLY A 209 29.43 25.31 -1.18
N THR A 210 29.72 26.51 -1.71
CA THR A 210 30.50 27.61 -1.06
C THR A 210 29.82 28.98 -1.15
N GLU A 211 29.96 29.80 -0.11
CA GLU A 211 29.46 31.19 -0.01
C GLU A 211 30.38 32.21 -0.75
N PHE A 212 29.84 33.34 -1.23
CA PHE A 212 30.53 34.40 -2.00
C PHE A 212 30.97 34.05 -3.45
N ALA A 213 30.01 33.54 -4.23
CA ALA A 213 29.98 33.51 -5.71
C ALA A 213 30.39 32.23 -6.47
N LEU A 214 29.99 31.01 -6.04
CA LEU A 214 29.94 29.82 -6.91
C LEU A 214 28.82 28.81 -6.57
N SER A 215 28.51 27.95 -7.55
CA SER A 215 27.26 27.20 -7.80
C SER A 215 26.98 25.94 -6.96
N TRP A 216 25.69 25.64 -6.78
CA TRP A 216 25.14 24.46 -6.12
C TRP A 216 24.75 23.37 -7.13
N GLY A 217 25.37 22.19 -7.04
CA GLY A 217 24.99 20.99 -7.77
C GLY A 217 24.60 19.91 -6.76
N ALA A 218 23.35 19.46 -6.80
CA ALA A 218 22.83 18.41 -5.91
C ALA A 218 23.49 17.05 -6.23
N VAL A 219 23.82 16.26 -5.21
CA VAL A 219 24.38 14.90 -5.39
C VAL A 219 23.40 13.80 -4.97
N SER A 220 22.58 13.98 -3.94
CA SER A 220 21.40 13.13 -3.68
C SER A 220 20.50 13.72 -2.58
N ARG A 221 19.40 14.38 -2.97
CA ARG A 221 18.34 14.85 -2.04
C ARG A 221 17.11 13.95 -2.04
N PHE A 222 16.87 13.30 -3.18
CA PHE A 222 15.64 12.54 -3.40
C PHE A 222 15.82 11.10 -2.93
N HIS A 223 14.96 10.67 -2.02
CA HIS A 223 14.92 9.32 -1.48
C HIS A 223 13.64 8.64 -1.93
N ILE A 224 13.76 7.42 -2.44
CA ILE A 224 12.63 6.57 -2.83
C ILE A 224 12.72 5.25 -2.09
N PHE A 225 11.60 4.83 -1.51
CA PHE A 225 11.46 3.54 -0.86
C PHE A 225 10.34 2.75 -1.54
N THR A 226 10.63 1.50 -1.89
CA THR A 226 9.59 0.51 -2.22
C THR A 226 9.28 -0.29 -0.97
N ILE A 227 8.02 -0.29 -0.56
CA ILE A 227 7.55 -0.89 0.68
C ILE A 227 6.50 -1.94 0.33
N ASP A 228 6.70 -3.18 0.76
CA ASP A 228 5.77 -4.28 0.55
C ASP A 228 5.05 -4.57 1.86
N ALA A 229 3.73 -4.34 1.92
CA ALA A 229 2.96 -4.48 3.15
C ALA A 229 2.86 -5.92 3.63
N SER A 230 3.08 -6.91 2.76
CA SER A 230 3.15 -8.32 3.13
C SER A 230 4.31 -8.62 4.11
N ALA A 231 5.29 -7.72 4.20
CA ALA A 231 6.40 -7.81 5.14
C ALA A 231 6.13 -7.13 6.49
N PHE A 232 4.97 -6.49 6.68
CA PHE A 232 4.61 -5.88 7.96
C PHE A 232 4.39 -6.99 9.00
N THR A 233 5.01 -6.83 10.16
CA THR A 233 4.96 -7.83 11.26
C THR A 233 4.14 -7.33 12.45
N ALA A 234 3.54 -6.16 12.32
CA ALA A 234 2.74 -5.49 13.33
C ALA A 234 1.61 -4.70 12.65
N GLY A 235 0.62 -4.31 13.44
CA GLY A 235 -0.60 -3.67 12.99
C GLY A 235 -1.64 -4.65 12.48
N THR A 236 -2.79 -4.08 12.11
CA THR A 236 -3.99 -4.75 11.63
C THR A 236 -4.33 -4.15 10.26
N PRO A 237 -4.40 -4.98 9.19
CA PRO A 237 -5.00 -4.59 7.91
C PRO A 237 -6.36 -3.90 8.10
N GLY A 238 -6.74 -3.03 7.18
CA GLY A 238 -7.96 -2.21 7.28
C GLY A 238 -7.82 -0.96 8.16
N GLU A 239 -6.82 -0.85 9.03
CA GLU A 239 -6.60 0.38 9.82
C GLU A 239 -5.92 1.48 8.98
N PRO A 240 -6.17 2.77 9.26
CA PRO A 240 -5.63 3.86 8.48
C PRO A 240 -4.12 4.05 8.68
N LEU A 241 -3.42 4.33 7.57
CA LEU A 241 -2.02 4.69 7.56
C LEU A 241 -1.77 6.06 8.21
N ASN A 242 -0.68 6.13 8.96
CA ASN A 242 -0.05 7.33 9.46
C ASN A 242 1.38 7.41 8.91
N LEU A 243 1.73 8.52 8.26
CA LEU A 243 3.09 8.78 7.81
C LEU A 243 3.81 9.66 8.81
N ARG A 244 5.05 9.29 9.17
CA ARG A 244 5.88 10.03 10.11
C ARG A 244 7.25 10.35 9.54
N ILE A 245 7.69 11.58 9.76
CA ILE A 245 9.07 12.01 9.55
C ILE A 245 9.63 12.41 10.91
N ALA A 246 10.79 11.87 11.29
CA ALA A 246 11.34 12.08 12.62
C ALA A 246 12.84 12.30 12.61
N ARG A 247 13.25 13.31 13.36
CA ARG A 247 14.66 13.56 13.66
C ARG A 247 15.21 12.41 14.49
N VAL A 248 16.38 11.90 14.08
CA VAL A 248 17.22 11.03 14.91
C VAL A 248 18.28 11.89 15.60
N ALA A 249 19.02 12.70 14.84
CA ALA A 249 20.09 13.56 15.35
C ALA A 249 20.23 14.84 14.52
N GLY A 250 20.90 15.83 15.11
CA GLY A 250 21.29 17.05 14.41
C GLY A 250 20.11 17.91 13.95
N VAL A 251 20.21 18.49 12.78
CA VAL A 251 19.20 19.33 12.14
C VAL A 251 18.85 18.72 10.80
N ASN A 252 17.57 18.67 10.45
CA ASN A 252 17.15 18.04 9.20
C ASN A 252 16.24 18.97 8.41
N TYR A 253 16.36 18.92 7.09
CA TYR A 253 15.46 19.60 6.17
C TYR A 253 14.85 18.59 5.21
N PHE A 254 13.59 18.81 4.87
CA PHE A 254 12.82 17.87 4.07
C PHE A 254 11.72 18.57 3.28
N ASP A 255 11.33 17.97 2.16
CA ASP A 255 10.35 18.52 1.23
C ASP A 255 9.79 17.44 0.28
N ASN A 256 8.79 17.78 -0.54
CA ASN A 256 8.27 16.97 -1.65
C ASN A 256 7.95 15.51 -1.26
N VAL A 257 7.10 15.35 -0.25
CA VAL A 257 6.68 14.03 0.22
C VAL A 257 5.64 13.45 -0.72
N SER A 258 5.79 12.19 -1.11
CA SER A 258 4.77 11.45 -1.86
C SER A 258 4.66 10.03 -1.34
N LEU A 259 3.45 9.49 -1.34
CA LEU A 259 3.19 8.08 -1.08
C LEU A 259 2.22 7.58 -2.15
N GLU A 260 2.69 6.69 -2.99
CA GLU A 260 1.87 6.07 -4.04
C GLU A 260 1.64 4.61 -3.68
N VAL A 261 0.42 4.13 -3.82
CA VAL A 261 0.10 2.69 -3.75
C VAL A 261 0.05 2.14 -5.17
N ALA A 262 0.71 1.00 -5.37
CA ALA A 262 0.61 0.28 -6.63
C ALA A 262 -0.86 -0.16 -6.84
N PRO A 263 -1.39 -0.09 -8.07
CA PRO A 263 -2.73 -0.60 -8.34
C PRO A 263 -2.85 -2.06 -7.90
N ALA A 264 -3.90 -2.38 -7.16
CA ALA A 264 -4.14 -3.71 -6.59
C ALA A 264 -3.99 -4.82 -7.65
N PHE A 265 -4.51 -4.58 -8.85
CA PHE A 265 -4.44 -5.52 -9.98
C PHE A 265 -3.25 -5.26 -10.92
N THR A 266 -2.03 -5.49 -10.44
CA THR A 266 -0.84 -5.55 -11.31
C THR A 266 -0.41 -7.00 -11.52
N PRO A 267 -0.85 -7.69 -12.60
CA PRO A 267 -0.57 -9.11 -12.83
C PRO A 267 0.90 -9.48 -12.67
N ARG A 268 1.18 -10.50 -11.86
CA ARG A 268 2.53 -10.95 -11.58
C ARG A 268 2.63 -12.47 -11.62
N VAL A 269 3.60 -12.98 -12.35
CA VAL A 269 3.98 -14.41 -12.25
C VAL A 269 4.77 -14.62 -10.96
N VAL A 270 4.29 -15.53 -10.11
CA VAL A 270 4.93 -15.86 -8.83
C VAL A 270 5.68 -17.18 -8.87
N SER A 271 5.22 -18.13 -9.68
CA SER A 271 5.96 -19.37 -9.94
C SER A 271 5.64 -19.95 -11.31
N CYS A 272 6.52 -20.81 -11.80
CA CYS A 272 6.27 -21.62 -12.98
C CYS A 272 6.99 -22.96 -12.84
N GLN A 273 6.34 -24.03 -13.28
CA GLN A 273 6.87 -25.39 -13.15
C GLN A 273 6.30 -26.32 -14.22
N PHE A 274 6.94 -27.47 -14.41
CA PHE A 274 6.34 -28.56 -15.16
C PHE A 274 5.59 -29.51 -14.21
N ASN A 275 4.35 -29.85 -14.55
CA ASN A 275 3.56 -30.87 -13.89
C ASN A 275 3.23 -31.98 -14.90
N GLY A 276 3.97 -33.09 -14.84
CA GLY A 276 3.92 -34.10 -15.91
C GLY A 276 4.43 -33.52 -17.24
N ASP A 277 3.59 -33.56 -18.27
CA ASP A 277 3.88 -33.00 -19.59
C ASP A 277 3.42 -31.55 -19.74
N ASP A 278 2.66 -31.02 -18.78
CA ASP A 278 2.12 -29.67 -18.81
C ASP A 278 3.07 -28.65 -18.17
N PHE A 279 3.00 -27.41 -18.62
CA PHE A 279 3.71 -26.28 -17.99
C PHE A 279 2.70 -25.35 -17.30
N GLU A 280 2.85 -25.21 -16.00
CA GLU A 280 1.98 -24.38 -15.16
C GLU A 280 2.67 -23.05 -14.85
N VAL A 281 1.90 -21.96 -14.97
CA VAL A 281 2.31 -20.61 -14.56
C VAL A 281 1.32 -20.12 -13.53
N VAL A 282 1.79 -19.89 -12.30
CA VAL A 282 0.97 -19.32 -11.23
C VAL A 282 1.17 -17.82 -11.23
N ALA A 283 0.06 -17.09 -11.25
CA ALA A 283 0.04 -15.65 -11.21
C ALA A 283 -0.87 -15.12 -10.11
N GLU A 284 -0.50 -13.96 -9.60
CA GLU A 284 -1.24 -13.21 -8.59
C GLU A 284 -1.53 -11.81 -9.12
N ASN A 285 -2.39 -11.08 -8.40
CA ASN A 285 -2.78 -9.71 -8.70
C ASN A 285 -3.51 -9.55 -10.04
N LEU A 286 -4.33 -10.54 -10.37
CA LEU A 286 -5.23 -10.50 -11.52
C LEU A 286 -6.55 -9.85 -11.11
N ASP A 287 -7.08 -8.99 -11.97
CA ASP A 287 -8.40 -8.37 -11.78
C ASP A 287 -9.51 -9.39 -12.06
N PRO A 288 -10.34 -9.76 -11.06
CA PRO A 288 -11.46 -10.69 -11.23
C PRO A 288 -12.56 -10.15 -12.15
N ALA A 289 -12.59 -8.85 -12.46
CA ALA A 289 -13.51 -8.27 -13.44
C ALA A 289 -12.97 -8.40 -14.88
N LYS A 290 -11.78 -8.98 -15.06
CA LYS A 290 -11.09 -9.09 -16.35
C LYS A 290 -10.95 -10.54 -16.80
N SER A 291 -10.40 -10.68 -17.98
CA SER A 291 -10.03 -11.96 -18.55
C SER A 291 -8.58 -11.89 -19.00
N TYR A 292 -7.84 -12.99 -18.87
CA TYR A 292 -6.41 -13.06 -19.12
C TYR A 292 -6.07 -14.25 -20.00
N ASP A 293 -5.14 -14.04 -20.93
CA ASP A 293 -4.53 -15.09 -21.75
C ASP A 293 -3.14 -15.43 -21.21
N LEU A 294 -2.83 -16.72 -21.08
CA LEU A 294 -1.45 -17.20 -21.11
C LEU A 294 -1.02 -17.31 -22.56
N MET A 295 -0.05 -16.50 -22.95
CA MET A 295 0.49 -16.47 -24.29
C MET A 295 1.87 -17.14 -24.35
N ARG A 296 2.12 -17.89 -25.43
CA ARG A 296 3.39 -18.56 -25.74
C ARG A 296 4.06 -17.95 -26.96
N GLY A 297 5.38 -17.83 -26.89
CA GLY A 297 6.26 -17.37 -27.96
C GLY A 297 7.56 -18.16 -28.02
N THR A 298 8.27 -18.04 -29.15
CA THR A 298 9.61 -18.64 -29.33
C THR A 298 10.74 -17.71 -28.88
N ASP A 299 10.43 -16.42 -28.64
CA ASP A 299 11.32 -15.40 -28.12
C ASP A 299 10.53 -14.33 -27.34
N LEU A 300 11.23 -13.32 -26.81
CA LEU A 300 10.63 -12.20 -26.09
C LEU A 300 10.04 -11.11 -27.01
N ALA A 301 10.24 -11.20 -28.33
CA ALA A 301 9.77 -10.20 -29.27
C ALA A 301 8.30 -10.41 -29.66
N GLY A 302 7.77 -11.63 -29.52
CA GLY A 302 6.37 -11.91 -29.82
C GLY A 302 5.80 -13.13 -29.10
N PHE A 303 4.52 -13.02 -28.72
CA PHE A 303 3.74 -14.09 -28.10
C PHE A 303 2.49 -14.35 -28.95
N PRO A 304 2.60 -15.07 -30.07
CA PRO A 304 1.51 -15.21 -31.04
C PRO A 304 0.44 -16.23 -30.65
N THR A 305 0.77 -17.18 -29.76
CA THR A 305 -0.10 -18.31 -29.44
C THR A 305 -0.75 -18.08 -28.09
N VAL A 306 -2.08 -18.17 -28.00
CA VAL A 306 -2.77 -18.30 -26.71
C VAL A 306 -2.83 -19.79 -26.39
N VAL A 307 -2.31 -20.17 -25.22
CA VAL A 307 -2.29 -21.57 -24.76
C VAL A 307 -3.31 -21.85 -23.67
N ASP A 308 -3.72 -20.81 -22.93
CA ASP A 308 -4.78 -20.87 -21.94
C ASP A 308 -5.47 -19.51 -21.81
N SER A 309 -6.74 -19.51 -21.41
CA SER A 309 -7.55 -18.30 -21.21
C SER A 309 -8.46 -18.47 -20.00
N ILE A 310 -8.40 -17.51 -19.08
CA ILE A 310 -9.18 -17.53 -17.84
C ILE A 310 -9.99 -16.23 -17.76
N ALA A 311 -11.29 -16.36 -17.54
CA ALA A 311 -12.19 -15.25 -17.27
C ALA A 311 -12.52 -15.24 -15.78
N ASN A 312 -12.61 -14.04 -15.20
CA ASN A 312 -12.86 -13.82 -13.78
C ASN A 312 -11.92 -14.68 -12.91
N PRO A 313 -10.60 -14.49 -13.02
CA PRO A 313 -9.63 -15.34 -12.33
C PRO A 313 -9.75 -15.18 -10.82
N GLY A 314 -9.43 -16.25 -10.09
CA GLY A 314 -9.13 -16.14 -8.67
C GLY A 314 -7.75 -15.51 -8.43
N ASN A 315 -7.35 -15.40 -7.16
CA ASN A 315 -6.03 -14.93 -6.76
C ASN A 315 -5.50 -15.83 -5.62
N PRO A 316 -4.38 -16.58 -5.80
CA PRO A 316 -3.64 -16.80 -7.05
C PRO A 316 -4.42 -17.62 -8.07
N GLN A 317 -4.03 -17.52 -9.35
CA GLN A 317 -4.56 -18.31 -10.46
C GLN A 317 -3.43 -19.09 -11.15
N THR A 318 -3.70 -20.37 -11.45
CA THR A 318 -2.84 -21.19 -12.30
C THR A 318 -3.33 -21.17 -13.74
N PHE A 319 -2.42 -20.88 -14.67
CA PHE A 319 -2.59 -21.10 -16.11
C PHE A 319 -1.80 -22.33 -16.55
N THR A 320 -2.31 -23.08 -17.52
CA THR A 320 -1.70 -24.36 -17.94
C THR A 320 -1.50 -24.42 -19.44
N ASP A 321 -0.25 -24.58 -19.87
CA ASP A 321 0.08 -25.00 -21.24
C ASP A 321 0.18 -26.52 -21.32
N ALA A 322 -0.86 -27.14 -21.86
CA ALA A 322 -0.99 -28.59 -21.92
C ALA A 322 0.01 -29.22 -22.90
N ASN A 323 0.68 -30.30 -22.49
CA ASN A 323 1.68 -31.05 -23.26
C ASN A 323 2.92 -30.24 -23.68
N ALA A 324 3.24 -29.16 -22.98
CA ALA A 324 4.40 -28.31 -23.24
C ALA A 324 5.75 -29.07 -23.34
N ARG A 325 5.93 -30.19 -22.62
CA ARG A 325 7.16 -31.00 -22.71
C ARG A 325 7.34 -31.73 -24.04
N ASN A 326 6.25 -31.99 -24.76
CA ASN A 326 6.29 -32.69 -26.04
C ASN A 326 6.63 -31.74 -27.21
N GLU A 327 6.87 -30.46 -26.94
CA GLU A 327 7.33 -29.47 -27.93
C GLU A 327 8.85 -29.24 -27.82
N GLU A 328 9.62 -29.53 -28.89
CA GLU A 328 11.10 -29.54 -28.89
C GLU A 328 11.80 -28.16 -28.91
N THR A 329 11.27 -27.10 -28.31
CA THR A 329 11.93 -25.77 -28.34
C THR A 329 11.86 -24.99 -27.02
N LYS A 330 12.78 -24.04 -26.86
CA LYS A 330 12.69 -23.01 -25.82
C LYS A 330 11.40 -22.21 -26.03
N ALA A 331 10.56 -22.12 -25.02
CA ALA A 331 9.34 -21.32 -25.03
C ALA A 331 9.45 -20.15 -24.03
N PHE A 332 8.79 -19.05 -24.37
CA PHE A 332 8.60 -17.88 -23.51
C PHE A 332 7.11 -17.70 -23.27
N TYR A 333 6.76 -17.27 -22.06
CA TYR A 333 5.37 -17.08 -21.66
C TYR A 333 5.13 -15.64 -21.20
N ARG A 334 3.92 -15.14 -21.45
CA ARG A 334 3.44 -13.86 -20.96
C ARG A 334 1.97 -13.98 -20.61
N ILE A 335 1.56 -13.38 -19.50
CA ILE A 335 0.16 -13.16 -19.18
C ILE A 335 -0.27 -11.81 -19.76
N ARG A 336 -1.42 -11.80 -20.41
CA ARG A 336 -1.97 -10.61 -21.06
C ARG A 336 -3.43 -10.44 -20.69
N GLU A 337 -3.79 -9.28 -20.15
CA GLU A 337 -5.19 -8.86 -20.01
C GLU A 337 -5.84 -8.79 -21.41
N THR A 338 -7.00 -9.42 -21.55
CA THR A 338 -7.79 -9.39 -22.78
C THR A 338 -8.62 -8.11 -22.86
N PRO A 339 -8.78 -7.51 -24.06
CA PRO A 339 -9.50 -6.24 -24.24
C PRO A 339 -11.00 -6.27 -23.91
#